data_AF-A0A5B7FKS0-F1
#
_entry.id   AF-A0A5B7FKS0-F1
#
_cell.length_a   1.000
_cell.length_b   1.000
_cell.length_c   1.000
_cell.angle_alpha   90.00
_cell.angle_beta   90.00
_cell.angle_gamma   90.00
#
_symmetry.space_group_name_H-M   'P 1'
#
loop_
_entity.id
_entity.type
_entity.pdbx_description
1 polymer ?
#
loop_
_entity_poly.entity_id
_entity_poly.type
_entity_poly.pdbx_seq_one_letter_code
_entity_poly.pdbx_strand_id
1 'polypeptide(L)'
;MVSSGLLGPLTEDSRLTLYCVATGGRPPPEVTWWRGSELLANRSLVLGEDGSLLSARHAGGTGLQVSVGVHHVRTELTIPALTRNHARANLTCRASNNNLTEPLHTTVSLDLYCELLPTFCVVLTCFYVVLTCYCVVLTCSCVVLTSYCVVLTCSCVVLTCSYVVLNCSCVVLT
;
A
#
# COMPACT_ATOMS: atom_id res chain seq x y z
N MET A 1 -4.31 -21.83 1.76
CA MET A 1 -4.47 -20.92 0.59
C MET A 1 -3.27 -19.98 0.58
N VAL A 2 -2.30 -20.21 -0.30
CA VAL A 2 -1.14 -19.31 -0.43
C VAL A 2 -1.56 -18.21 -1.40
N SER A 3 -1.83 -17.01 -0.89
CA SER A 3 -2.05 -15.83 -1.73
C SER A 3 -0.67 -15.27 -2.12
N SER A 4 0.08 -16.02 -2.92
CA SER A 4 1.19 -15.46 -3.69
C SER A 4 0.57 -14.73 -4.88
N GLY A 5 0.80 -13.42 -5.03
CA GLY A 5 0.22 -12.65 -6.12
C GLY A 5 -0.14 -11.21 -5.77
N LEU A 6 -1.14 -10.68 -6.45
CA LEU A 6 -1.61 -9.30 -6.28
C LEU A 6 -2.80 -9.27 -5.31
N LEU A 7 -2.69 -8.49 -4.23
CA LEU A 7 -3.73 -8.30 -3.22
C LEU A 7 -4.38 -6.92 -3.40
N GLY A 8 -5.63 -6.91 -3.84
CA GLY A 8 -6.43 -5.70 -3.98
C GLY A 8 -7.66 -5.90 -4.83
N PRO A 9 -8.39 -4.82 -5.15
CA PRO A 9 -8.08 -3.42 -4.80
C PRO A 9 -8.27 -3.09 -3.30
N LEU A 10 -7.29 -2.41 -2.70
CA LEU A 10 -7.30 -1.91 -1.32
C LEU A 10 -7.47 -0.39 -1.28
N THR A 11 -8.23 0.16 -0.33
CA THR A 11 -8.40 1.61 -0.19
C THR A 11 -7.34 2.23 0.71
N GLU A 12 -7.02 3.50 0.47
CA GLU A 12 -6.20 4.29 1.41
C GLU A 12 -6.89 4.38 2.78
N ASP A 13 -6.10 4.53 3.85
CA ASP A 13 -6.49 4.49 5.26
C ASP A 13 -7.12 3.18 5.77
N SER A 14 -7.32 2.18 4.90
CA SER A 14 -7.80 0.88 5.36
C SER A 14 -6.74 0.13 6.16
N ARG A 15 -7.19 -0.62 7.16
CA ARG A 15 -6.36 -1.53 7.95
C ARG A 15 -6.16 -2.83 7.19
N LEU A 16 -4.91 -3.24 7.01
CA LEU A 16 -4.56 -4.51 6.37
C LEU A 16 -3.90 -5.45 7.39
N THR A 17 -4.41 -6.68 7.49
CA THR A 17 -3.78 -7.75 8.27
C THR A 17 -3.43 -8.92 7.37
N LEU A 18 -2.14 -9.27 7.32
CA LEU A 18 -1.62 -10.40 6.55
C LEU A 18 -1.14 -11.52 7.46
N TYR A 19 -1.38 -12.75 7.03
CA TYR A 19 -0.91 -13.94 7.72
C TYR A 19 -0.04 -14.76 6.80
N CYS A 20 1.13 -15.14 7.30
CA CYS A 20 1.99 -16.10 6.64
C CYS A 20 2.11 -17.34 7.52
N VAL A 21 1.97 -18.52 6.92
CA VAL A 21 2.04 -19.81 7.60
C VAL A 21 3.06 -20.69 6.89
N ALA A 22 4.06 -21.13 7.64
CA ALA A 22 4.99 -22.17 7.23
C ALA A 22 4.63 -23.48 7.94
N THR A 23 4.74 -24.60 7.25
CA THR A 23 4.37 -25.92 7.78
C THR A 23 5.56 -26.88 7.70
N GLY A 24 5.86 -27.55 8.81
CA GLY A 24 6.96 -28.50 8.91
C GLY A 24 8.30 -27.85 9.29
N GLY A 25 9.40 -28.41 8.78
CA GLY A 25 10.77 -28.00 9.14
C GLY A 25 11.27 -28.65 10.44
N ARG A 26 12.54 -29.10 10.42
CA ARG A 26 13.26 -29.57 11.59
C ARG A 26 14.63 -28.87 11.62
N PRO A 27 14.89 -27.94 12.55
CA PRO A 27 13.95 -27.40 13.55
C PRO A 27 12.80 -26.58 12.92
N PRO A 28 11.74 -26.24 13.68
CA PRO A 28 10.66 -25.40 13.19
C PRO A 28 11.19 -24.06 12.65
N PRO A 29 10.68 -23.56 11.51
CA PRO A 29 11.18 -22.32 10.91
C PRO A 29 10.72 -21.10 11.71
N GLU A 30 11.56 -20.06 11.70
CA GLU A 30 11.13 -18.70 12.02
C GLU A 30 10.49 -18.08 10.78
N VAL A 31 9.30 -17.48 10.96
CA VAL A 31 8.55 -16.84 9.87
C VAL A 31 8.52 -15.33 10.10
N THR A 32 8.93 -14.57 9.09
CA THR A 32 9.13 -13.13 9.14
C THR A 32 8.53 -12.42 7.93
N TRP A 33 8.11 -11.17 8.08
CA TRP A 33 7.64 -10.30 7.01
C TRP A 33 8.65 -9.20 6.69
N TRP A 34 8.84 -8.94 5.40
CA TRP A 34 9.83 -8.00 4.88
C TRP A 34 9.25 -7.11 3.79
N ARG A 35 9.80 -5.91 3.65
CA ARG A 35 9.64 -5.03 2.48
C ARG A 35 11.03 -4.63 1.99
N GLY A 36 11.47 -5.23 0.90
CA GLY A 36 12.87 -5.12 0.48
C GLY A 36 13.80 -5.68 1.57
N SER A 37 14.64 -4.82 2.14
CA SER A 37 15.54 -5.14 3.26
C SER A 37 14.99 -4.77 4.65
N GLU A 38 13.81 -4.16 4.72
CA GLU A 38 13.18 -3.73 5.97
C GLU A 38 12.38 -4.88 6.59
N LEU A 39 12.66 -5.21 7.86
CA LEU A 39 11.89 -6.18 8.63
C LEU A 39 10.63 -5.52 9.19
N LEU A 40 9.45 -6.05 8.82
CA LEU A 40 8.16 -5.51 9.25
C LEU A 40 7.54 -6.28 10.43
N ALA A 41 7.73 -7.60 10.50
CA ALA A 41 7.27 -8.43 11.61
C ALA A 41 8.09 -9.71 11.75
N ASN A 42 8.37 -10.14 12.98
CA ASN A 42 9.13 -11.37 13.29
C ASN A 42 8.51 -12.20 14.42
N ARG A 43 7.30 -11.86 14.86
CA ARG A 43 6.64 -12.57 15.97
C ARG A 43 6.00 -13.86 15.45
N SER A 44 6.80 -14.92 15.46
CA SER A 44 6.37 -16.27 15.10
C SER A 44 5.58 -16.94 16.23
N LEU A 45 4.41 -17.45 15.89
CA LEU A 45 3.53 -18.24 16.76
C LEU A 45 3.53 -19.68 16.27
N VAL A 46 3.81 -20.63 17.17
CA VAL A 46 3.69 -22.07 16.86
C VAL A 46 2.27 -22.51 17.16
N LEU A 47 1.59 -23.03 16.15
CA LEU A 47 0.23 -23.57 16.20
C LEU A 47 0.29 -25.09 16.23
N GLY A 48 -0.60 -25.69 17.01
CA GLY A 48 -0.84 -27.13 17.07
C GLY A 48 -1.70 -27.60 15.90
N GLU A 49 -1.85 -28.92 15.80
CA GLU A 49 -2.67 -29.56 14.77
C GLU A 49 -4.15 -29.17 14.87
N ASP A 50 -4.60 -28.82 16.07
CA ASP A 50 -5.93 -28.30 16.40
C ASP A 50 -6.06 -26.78 16.21
N GLY A 51 -4.99 -26.10 15.78
CA GLY A 51 -4.93 -24.64 15.69
C GLY A 51 -4.71 -23.93 17.04
N SER A 52 -4.50 -24.68 18.13
CA SER A 52 -4.19 -24.12 19.45
C SER A 52 -2.80 -23.49 19.48
N LEU A 53 -2.63 -22.40 20.24
CA LEU A 53 -1.35 -21.72 20.40
C LEU A 53 -0.45 -22.55 21.32
N LEU A 54 0.58 -23.19 20.76
CA LEU A 54 1.50 -24.04 21.51
C LEU A 54 2.66 -23.24 22.13
N SER A 55 3.12 -22.16 21.50
CA SER A 55 4.15 -21.28 22.06
C SER A 55 4.32 -19.97 21.28
N ALA A 56 4.43 -18.84 22.00
CA ALA A 56 5.10 -17.63 21.54
C ALA A 56 6.49 -17.63 22.19
N ARG A 57 7.56 -17.94 21.45
CA ARG A 57 8.89 -18.11 22.07
C ARG A 57 9.37 -16.82 22.74
N HIS A 58 9.66 -16.90 24.03
CA HIS A 58 10.74 -16.14 24.66
C HIS A 58 12.02 -16.99 24.52
N ALA A 59 13.07 -16.43 23.91
CA ALA A 59 14.35 -17.09 23.73
C ALA A 59 15.08 -17.18 25.07
N GLY A 60 15.00 -18.31 25.76
CA GLY A 60 15.74 -18.55 26.99
C GLY A 60 15.09 -19.61 27.87
N GLY A 61 15.28 -20.88 27.54
CA GLY A 61 14.77 -21.98 28.35
C GLY A 61 15.21 -23.34 27.82
N THR A 62 15.97 -24.04 28.65
CA THR A 62 16.52 -25.38 28.50
C THR A 62 15.59 -26.40 27.83
N GLY A 63 16.08 -27.06 26.78
CA GLY A 63 15.60 -28.36 26.28
C GLY A 63 14.09 -28.59 26.31
N LEU A 64 13.32 -27.83 25.54
CA LEU A 64 11.88 -28.07 25.40
C LEU A 64 11.64 -29.12 24.30
N GLN A 65 10.93 -30.16 24.72
CA GLN A 65 10.54 -31.36 23.98
C GLN A 65 9.93 -30.96 22.61
N VAL A 66 10.65 -31.22 21.52
CA VAL A 66 10.10 -31.09 20.17
C VAL A 66 9.10 -32.22 20.01
N SER A 67 7.81 -31.91 20.15
CA SER A 67 6.73 -32.84 19.83
C SER A 67 6.96 -33.37 18.42
N VAL A 68 7.07 -34.69 18.26
CA VAL A 68 7.21 -35.36 16.98
C VAL A 68 5.89 -35.17 16.21
N GLY A 69 5.72 -34.02 15.57
CA GLY A 69 4.50 -33.60 14.87
C GLY A 69 4.78 -32.55 13.80
N VAL A 70 3.80 -32.24 12.98
CA VAL A 70 3.91 -31.18 11.97
C VAL A 70 3.71 -29.84 12.67
N HIS A 71 4.75 -28.99 12.66
CA HIS A 71 4.66 -27.65 13.23
C HIS A 71 4.07 -26.68 12.22
N HIS A 72 3.01 -25.97 12.60
CA HIS A 72 2.49 -24.83 11.85
C HIS A 72 3.02 -23.56 12.50
N VAL A 73 3.89 -22.82 11.82
CA VAL A 73 4.43 -21.55 12.33
C VAL A 73 3.78 -20.40 11.57
N ARG A 74 3.14 -19.49 12.30
CA ARG A 74 2.41 -18.34 11.74
C ARG A 74 3.02 -17.03 12.22
N THR A 75 3.08 -16.05 11.34
CA THR A 75 3.34 -14.65 11.71
C THR A 75 2.22 -13.76 11.17
N GLU A 76 1.95 -12.68 11.89
CA GLU A 76 0.98 -11.65 11.53
C GLU A 76 1.68 -10.33 11.23
N LEU A 77 1.29 -9.68 10.15
CA LEU A 77 1.68 -8.30 9.84
C LEU A 77 0.42 -7.45 9.78
N THR A 78 0.33 -6.45 10.65
CA THR A 78 -0.76 -5.48 10.67
C THR A 78 -0.24 -4.12 10.21
N ILE A 79 -0.80 -3.61 9.11
CA ILE A 79 -0.60 -2.22 8.67
C ILE A 79 -1.86 -1.44 9.10
N PRO A 80 -1.76 -0.53 10.08
CA PRO A 80 -2.92 0.09 10.69
C PRO A 80 -3.70 1.01 9.75
N ALA A 81 -2.99 1.70 8.86
CA ALA A 81 -3.54 2.55 7.82
C ALA A 81 -2.67 2.41 6.55
N LEU A 82 -3.28 1.97 5.45
CA LEU A 82 -2.63 1.97 4.15
C LEU A 82 -2.44 3.42 3.66
N THR A 83 -1.33 3.66 2.98
CA THR A 83 -0.97 4.99 2.47
C THR A 83 -0.52 4.82 1.04
N ARG A 84 -0.46 5.91 0.27
CA ARG A 84 0.08 5.88 -1.09
C ARG A 84 1.47 5.23 -1.22
N ASN A 85 2.32 5.28 -0.20
CA ASN A 85 3.63 4.64 -0.19
C ASN A 85 3.56 3.10 -0.16
N HIS A 86 2.40 2.53 0.15
CA HIS A 86 2.14 1.10 0.10
C HIS A 86 1.64 0.61 -1.27
N ALA A 87 1.35 1.52 -2.22
CA ALA A 87 0.92 1.16 -3.57
C ALA A 87 2.01 0.38 -4.30
N ARG A 88 1.64 -0.79 -4.86
CA ARG A 88 2.58 -1.73 -5.52
C ARG A 88 3.72 -2.20 -4.60
N ALA A 89 3.59 -2.04 -3.29
CA ALA A 89 4.58 -2.53 -2.35
C ALA A 89 4.60 -4.06 -2.37
N ASN A 90 5.81 -4.62 -2.43
CA ASN A 90 6.05 -6.05 -2.40
C ASN A 90 6.36 -6.47 -0.97
N LEU A 91 5.42 -7.15 -0.33
CA LEU A 91 5.55 -7.69 1.01
C LEU A 91 5.97 -9.15 0.91
N THR A 92 7.15 -9.47 1.43
CA THR A 92 7.75 -10.80 1.33
C THR A 92 7.70 -11.49 2.67
N CYS A 93 7.05 -12.65 2.72
CA CYS A 93 7.17 -13.55 3.84
C CYS A 93 8.39 -14.45 3.63
N ARG A 94 9.23 -14.60 4.67
CA ARG A 94 10.39 -15.50 4.70
C ARG A 94 10.26 -16.51 5.83
N ALA A 95 10.48 -17.78 5.52
CA ALA A 95 10.58 -18.88 6.47
C ALA A 95 12.01 -19.43 6.48
N SER A 96 12.69 -19.35 7.63
CA SER A 96 14.07 -19.81 7.81
C SER A 96 14.16 -20.82 8.95
N ASN A 97 14.68 -22.01 8.68
CA ASN A 97 14.84 -23.09 9.67
C ASN A 97 16.30 -23.39 10.03
N ASN A 98 17.25 -22.99 9.20
CA ASN A 98 18.68 -23.15 9.44
C ASN A 98 19.46 -22.10 8.62
N ASN A 99 20.77 -21.99 8.88
CA ASN A 99 21.68 -21.10 8.14
C ASN A 99 22.43 -21.82 7.00
N LEU A 100 21.92 -22.98 6.55
CA LEU A 100 22.53 -23.81 5.50
C LEU A 100 21.78 -23.70 4.18
N THR A 101 20.47 -23.51 4.24
CA THR A 101 19.58 -23.39 3.08
C THR A 101 19.03 -21.99 2.96
N GLU A 102 18.84 -21.53 1.73
CA GLU A 102 18.12 -20.28 1.49
C GLU A 102 16.70 -20.35 2.07
N PRO A 103 16.22 -19.26 2.70
CA PRO A 103 14.90 -19.26 3.30
C PRO A 103 13.82 -19.32 2.21
N LEU A 104 12.84 -20.20 2.42
CA LEU A 104 11.65 -20.25 1.58
C LEU A 104 10.92 -18.92 1.72
N HIS A 105 10.55 -18.32 0.59
CA HIS A 105 9.87 -17.04 0.60
C HIS A 105 8.74 -16.97 -0.41
N THR A 106 7.77 -16.13 -0.10
CA THR A 106 6.65 -15.79 -0.98
C THR A 106 6.40 -14.30 -0.89
N THR A 107 6.00 -13.69 -2.00
CA THR A 107 5.78 -12.25 -2.08
C THR A 107 4.35 -11.96 -2.51
N VAL A 108 3.74 -10.97 -1.85
CA VAL A 108 2.44 -10.41 -2.21
C VAL A 108 2.62 -8.94 -2.56
N SER A 109 2.06 -8.52 -3.69
CA SER A 109 2.06 -7.13 -4.13
C SER A 109 0.74 -6.48 -3.74
N LEU A 110 0.76 -5.28 -3.15
CA LEU A 110 -0.47 -4.56 -2.81
C LEU A 110 -0.96 -3.74 -4.00
N ASP A 111 -2.21 -3.95 -4.43
CA ASP A 111 -2.89 -3.05 -5.35
C ASP A 111 -3.76 -2.10 -4.55
N LEU A 112 -3.34 -0.84 -4.47
CA LEU A 112 -4.13 0.20 -3.84
C LEU A 112 -4.99 0.85 -4.91
N TYR A 113 -6.31 0.71 -4.76
CA TYR A 113 -7.26 1.59 -5.42
C TYR A 113 -7.25 2.91 -4.66
N CYS A 114 -6.47 3.83 -5.19
CA CYS A 114 -6.67 5.23 -4.89
C CYS A 114 -7.91 5.65 -5.69
N GLU A 115 -8.92 6.22 -5.00
CA GLU A 115 -9.80 7.16 -5.66
C GLU A 115 -8.95 8.38 -6.03
N LEU A 116 -8.21 8.21 -7.12
CA LEU A 116 -7.58 9.27 -7.84
C LEU A 116 -8.74 10.16 -8.34
N LEU A 117 -9.10 11.18 -7.57
CA LEU A 117 -9.17 12.48 -8.21
C LEU A 117 -7.76 12.71 -8.76
N PRO A 118 -7.57 12.59 -10.09
CA PRO A 118 -6.28 12.30 -10.65
C PRO A 118 -5.31 13.44 -10.33
N THR A 119 -4.11 13.07 -9.87
CA THR A 119 -2.92 13.95 -9.84
C THR A 119 -2.49 14.45 -11.23
N PHE A 120 -3.38 14.41 -12.22
CA PHE A 120 -3.14 14.74 -13.60
C PHE A 120 -4.25 15.60 -14.23
N CYS A 121 -5.38 15.84 -13.58
CA CYS A 121 -6.44 16.69 -14.15
C CYS A 121 -7.20 17.48 -13.08
N VAL A 122 -7.08 18.82 -13.11
CA VAL A 122 -7.96 19.70 -12.33
C VAL A 122 -9.21 19.98 -13.16
N VAL A 123 -10.36 19.49 -12.70
CA VAL A 123 -11.66 19.71 -13.33
C VAL A 123 -12.45 20.71 -12.49
N LEU A 124 -12.74 21.87 -13.05
CA LEU A 124 -13.56 22.91 -12.41
C LEU A 124 -14.91 22.99 -13.13
N THR A 125 -15.95 22.47 -12.48
CA THR A 125 -17.33 22.45 -13.00
C THR A 125 -18.20 23.46 -12.26
N CYS A 126 -18.62 24.54 -12.92
CA CYS A 126 -19.45 25.60 -12.32
C CYS A 126 -20.30 26.29 -13.40
N PHE A 127 -21.36 27.03 -13.02
CA PHE A 127 -22.06 27.92 -13.97
C PHE A 127 -21.17 29.10 -14.39
N TYR A 128 -20.39 29.67 -13.46
CA TYR A 128 -19.37 30.70 -13.70
C TYR A 128 -18.06 30.36 -12.97
N VAL A 129 -16.91 30.66 -13.57
CA VAL A 129 -15.58 30.56 -12.93
C VAL A 129 -14.90 31.92 -12.95
N VAL A 130 -14.54 32.44 -11.77
CA VAL A 130 -13.85 33.73 -11.61
C VAL A 130 -12.51 33.50 -10.91
N LEU A 131 -11.41 33.78 -11.60
CA LEU A 131 -10.05 33.68 -11.04
C LEU A 131 -9.52 35.10 -10.81
N THR A 132 -9.46 35.50 -9.54
CA THR A 132 -9.03 36.84 -9.08
C THR A 132 -7.73 36.73 -8.28
N CYS A 133 -6.64 37.35 -8.75
CA CYS A 133 -5.43 37.60 -7.96
C CYS A 133 -4.40 38.44 -8.75
N TYR A 134 -3.29 38.80 -8.11
CA TYR A 134 -2.14 39.42 -8.79
C TYR A 134 -1.60 38.49 -9.89
N CYS A 135 -1.43 37.19 -9.59
CA CYS A 135 -0.99 36.17 -10.56
C CYS A 135 -1.63 34.78 -10.28
N VAL A 136 -2.16 34.12 -11.31
CA VAL A 136 -2.68 32.74 -11.26
C VAL A 136 -1.65 31.78 -11.84
N VAL A 137 -1.32 30.72 -11.09
CA VAL A 137 -0.46 29.63 -11.54
C VAL A 137 -1.22 28.31 -11.41
N LEU A 138 -1.49 27.65 -12.54
CA LEU A 138 -2.11 26.33 -12.58
C LEU A 138 -1.04 25.29 -12.98
N THR A 139 -0.58 24.50 -11.99
CA THR A 139 0.43 23.47 -12.17
C THR A 139 -0.19 22.08 -12.11
N CYS A 140 -0.21 21.38 -13.25
CA CYS A 140 -0.85 20.08 -13.44
C CYS A 140 -0.38 19.47 -14.77
N SER A 141 -0.74 18.23 -15.12
CA SER A 141 -0.59 17.78 -16.52
C SER A 141 -1.75 18.20 -17.41
N CYS A 142 -2.95 18.41 -16.84
CA CYS A 142 -4.17 18.74 -17.58
C CYS A 142 -5.10 19.66 -16.75
N VAL A 143 -5.64 20.75 -17.36
CA VAL A 143 -6.73 21.58 -16.80
C VAL A 143 -7.96 21.44 -17.67
N VAL A 144 -9.13 21.18 -17.07
CA VAL A 144 -10.42 21.21 -17.76
C VAL A 144 -11.36 22.19 -17.06
N LEU A 145 -11.69 23.28 -17.74
CA LEU A 145 -12.63 24.30 -17.28
C LEU A 145 -13.96 24.13 -18.02
N THR A 146 -14.99 23.67 -17.32
CA THR A 146 -16.34 23.49 -17.86
C THR A 146 -17.28 24.47 -17.17
N SER A 147 -17.65 25.55 -17.86
CA SER A 147 -18.52 26.59 -17.29
C SER A 147 -19.23 27.41 -18.37
N TYR A 148 -20.36 28.07 -18.07
CA TYR A 148 -21.01 28.95 -19.05
C TYR A 148 -20.09 30.12 -19.45
N CYS A 149 -19.46 30.78 -18.46
CA CYS A 149 -18.47 31.81 -18.70
C CYS A 149 -17.27 31.77 -17.73
N VAL A 150 -16.09 32.08 -18.25
CA VAL A 150 -14.81 32.20 -17.51
C VAL A 150 -14.35 33.66 -17.51
N VAL A 151 -14.08 34.22 -16.32
CA VAL A 151 -13.57 35.59 -16.15
C VAL A 151 -12.20 35.55 -15.48
N LEU A 152 -11.18 36.11 -16.16
CA LEU A 152 -9.80 36.18 -15.70
C LEU A 152 -9.44 37.64 -15.39
N THR A 153 -9.34 37.98 -14.11
CA THR A 153 -9.06 39.33 -13.58
C THR A 153 -7.68 39.38 -12.92
N CYS A 154 -6.63 39.07 -13.70
CA CYS A 154 -5.27 38.91 -13.18
C CYS A 154 -4.27 39.71 -13.99
N SER A 155 -3.26 40.28 -13.33
CA SER A 155 -2.18 40.99 -14.04
C SER A 155 -1.31 40.02 -14.86
N CYS A 156 -1.22 38.75 -14.44
CA CYS A 156 -0.51 37.70 -15.15
C CYS A 156 -1.20 36.32 -15.00
N VAL A 157 -1.24 35.51 -16.08
CA VAL A 157 -1.78 34.13 -16.09
C VAL A 157 -0.71 33.17 -16.62
N VAL A 158 -0.27 32.21 -15.79
CA VAL A 158 0.75 31.22 -16.16
C VAL A 158 0.16 29.81 -16.14
N LEU A 159 0.11 29.18 -17.32
CA LEU A 159 -0.35 27.80 -17.50
C LEU A 159 0.86 26.90 -17.75
N THR A 160 1.22 26.07 -16.77
CA THR A 160 2.35 25.14 -16.89
C THR A 160 1.89 23.70 -17.14
N CYS A 161 0.65 23.51 -17.60
CA CYS A 161 0.11 22.18 -17.86
C CYS A 161 0.37 21.73 -19.29
N SER A 162 0.58 20.41 -19.47
CA SER A 162 0.80 19.81 -20.79
C SER A 162 -0.39 20.00 -21.74
N TYR A 163 -1.61 20.05 -21.18
CA TYR A 163 -2.84 20.29 -21.92
C TYR A 163 -3.81 21.20 -21.13
N VAL A 164 -4.54 22.06 -21.83
CA VAL A 164 -5.60 22.92 -21.27
C VAL A 164 -6.84 22.85 -22.16
N VAL A 165 -7.99 22.48 -21.60
CA VAL A 165 -9.27 22.35 -22.31
C VAL A 165 -10.28 23.32 -21.69
N LEU A 166 -10.78 24.27 -22.48
CA LEU A 166 -11.81 25.23 -22.10
C LEU A 166 -13.11 24.87 -22.82
N ASN A 167 -14.14 24.50 -22.06
CA ASN A 167 -15.47 24.26 -22.58
C ASN A 167 -16.43 25.26 -21.96
N CYS A 168 -16.50 26.44 -22.58
CA CYS A 168 -17.31 27.56 -22.14
C CYS A 168 -17.97 28.30 -23.29
N SER A 169 -19.12 28.91 -23.01
CA SER A 169 -19.81 29.76 -23.98
C SER A 169 -19.11 31.10 -24.18
N CYS A 170 -18.41 31.62 -23.16
CA CYS A 170 -17.64 32.86 -23.25
C CYS A 170 -16.38 32.89 -22.38
N VAL A 171 -15.33 33.59 -22.82
CA VAL A 171 -14.09 33.88 -22.06
C VAL A 171 -13.86 35.39 -22.04
N VAL A 172 -13.67 35.98 -20.86
CA VAL A 172 -13.42 37.42 -20.69
C VAL A 172 -12.07 37.63 -20.00
N LEU A 173 -11.22 38.46 -20.62
CA LEU A 173 -9.92 38.90 -20.09
C LEU A 173 -10.06 40.37 -19.68
N THR A 174 -9.83 40.69 -18.40
CA THR A 174 -9.98 42.04 -17.84
C THR A 174 -8.75 42.48 -17.08
#